data_AF-A0A7C7UWP1-F1
#
_entry.id   AF-A0A7C7UWP1-F1
#
_cell.length_a   1.000
_cell.length_b   1.000
_cell.length_c   1.000
_cell.angle_alpha   90.00
_cell.angle_beta   90.00
_cell.angle_gamma   90.00
#
_symmetry.space_group_name_H-M   'P 1'
#
loop_
_entity.id
_entity.type
_entity.pdbx_description
1 polymer ?
#
loop_
_entity_poly.entity_id
_entity_poly.type
_entity_poly.pdbx_seq_one_letter_code
_entity_poly.pdbx_strand_id
1 'polypeptide(L)' 'FEVRVGFRPGTPDELPIFYFGENFAVFSGHYRNGILLAPITAEIALKLVDKGEVSEYFKLFSPYRFK' A
#
# COMPACT_ATOMS: atom_id res chain seq x y z
N PHE A 1 33.97 0.30 -6.65
CA PHE A 1 32.59 0.04 -7.12
C PHE A 1 31.67 0.06 -5.91
N GLU A 2 30.51 0.69 -6.01
CA GLU A 2 29.50 0.70 -4.94
C GLU A 2 28.34 -0.22 -5.33
N VAL A 3 27.96 -1.13 -4.43
CA VAL A 3 26.79 -2.00 -4.57
C VAL A 3 25.79 -1.61 -3.50
N ARG A 4 24.51 -1.46 -3.88
CA ARG A 4 23.41 -1.21 -2.95
C ARG A 4 22.41 -2.35 -2.94
N VAL A 5 22.00 -2.74 -1.75
CA VAL A 5 20.97 -3.75 -1.49
C VAL A 5 19.85 -3.08 -0.71
N GLY A 6 18.60 -3.44 -1.00
CA GLY A 6 17.44 -2.92 -0.29
C GLY A 6 16.24 -3.85 -0.38
N PHE A 7 15.41 -3.85 0.66
CA PHE A 7 14.19 -4.66 0.70
C PHE A 7 13.15 -4.14 -0.27
N ARG A 8 12.42 -5.07 -0.90
CA ARG A 8 11.34 -4.79 -1.85
C ARG A 8 10.13 -5.67 -1.50
N PRO A 9 9.32 -5.28 -0.50
CA PRO A 9 8.12 -6.02 -0.16
C PRO A 9 7.17 -6.08 -1.37
N GLY A 10 6.73 -7.28 -1.71
CA GLY A 10 5.78 -7.56 -2.80
C GLY A 10 4.83 -8.68 -2.40
N THR A 11 3.80 -8.91 -3.21
CA THR A 11 2.80 -9.96 -3.05
C THR A 11 2.85 -10.95 -4.22
N PRO A 12 2.23 -12.15 -4.09
CA PRO A 12 2.21 -13.13 -5.18
C PRO A 12 1.56 -12.65 -6.49
N ASP A 13 0.65 -11.67 -6.41
CA ASP A 13 -0.05 -11.09 -7.56
C ASP A 13 0.52 -9.74 -8.02
N GLU A 14 1.65 -9.31 -7.45
CA GLU A 14 2.31 -8.03 -7.74
C GLU A 14 1.47 -6.75 -7.44
N LEU A 15 0.31 -6.89 -6.80
CA LEU A 15 -0.53 -5.78 -6.36
C LEU A 15 -0.24 -5.39 -4.90
N PRO A 16 -0.37 -4.11 -4.50
CA PRO A 16 -0.13 -3.71 -3.11
C PRO A 16 -1.12 -4.34 -2.11
N ILE A 17 -0.86 -4.16 -0.82
CA ILE A 17 -1.80 -4.47 0.27
C ILE A 17 -2.22 -3.17 0.93
N PHE A 18 -3.53 -2.89 0.86
CA PHE A 18 -4.18 -1.81 1.59
C PHE A 18 -5.11 -2.45 2.62
N TYR A 19 -4.94 -2.09 3.89
CA TYR A 19 -5.77 -2.61 4.97
C TYR A 19 -6.03 -1.53 6.00
N PHE A 20 -7.29 -1.39 6.42
CA PHE A 20 -7.68 -0.48 7.48
C PHE A 20 -8.17 -1.31 8.66
N GLY A 21 -7.41 -1.26 9.77
CA GLY A 21 -7.76 -1.87 11.04
C GLY A 21 -8.48 -0.86 11.94
N GLU A 22 -8.66 -1.24 13.21
CA GLU A 22 -9.40 -0.42 14.18
C GLU A 22 -8.73 0.96 14.44
N ASN A 23 -7.40 1.00 14.52
CA ASN A 23 -6.64 2.21 14.82
C ASN A 23 -5.36 2.36 13.97
N PHE A 24 -5.27 1.65 12.85
CA PHE A 24 -4.10 1.68 11.97
C PHE A 24 -4.48 1.44 10.51
N ALA A 25 -3.64 1.91 9.60
CA ALA A 25 -3.72 1.60 8.18
C ALA A 25 -2.39 1.03 7.68
N VAL A 26 -2.47 0.08 6.76
CA VAL A 26 -1.33 -0.53 6.08
C VAL A 26 -1.39 -0.16 4.61
N PHE A 27 -0.27 0.36 4.09
CA PHE A 27 -0.04 0.60 2.67
C PHE A 27 1.32 0.00 2.30
N SER A 28 1.36 -1.24 1.83
CA SER A 28 2.61 -1.98 1.58
C SER A 28 2.54 -2.79 0.30
N GLY A 29 3.59 -3.55 0.00
CA GLY A 29 3.61 -4.48 -1.14
C GLY A 29 3.79 -3.81 -2.51
N HIS A 30 4.13 -2.52 -2.56
CA HIS A 30 4.33 -1.78 -3.83
C HIS A 30 5.54 -2.25 -4.66
N TYR A 31 6.37 -3.17 -4.14
CA TYR A 31 7.53 -3.72 -4.82
C TYR A 31 8.42 -2.66 -5.50
N ARG A 32 8.65 -2.77 -6.81
CA ARG A 32 9.46 -1.83 -7.63
C ARG A 32 8.75 -0.51 -7.93
N ASN A 33 7.48 -0.38 -7.56
CA ASN A 33 6.64 0.78 -7.85
C ASN A 33 6.48 1.71 -6.64
N GLY A 34 7.18 1.48 -5.52
CA GLY A 34 7.03 2.27 -4.30
C GLY A 34 7.26 3.77 -4.51
N ILE A 35 8.33 4.17 -5.20
CA ILE A 35 8.60 5.60 -5.49
C ILE A 35 7.55 6.18 -6.45
N LEU A 36 7.19 5.43 -7.48
CA LEU A 36 6.21 5.86 -8.49
C LEU A 36 4.83 6.09 -7.87
N LEU A 37 4.39 5.20 -6.99
CA LEU A 37 3.04 5.20 -6.41
C LEU A 37 2.95 5.92 -5.07
N ALA A 38 4.07 6.36 -4.48
CA ALA A 38 4.06 7.09 -3.21
C ALA A 38 3.11 8.29 -3.18
N PRO A 39 3.02 9.16 -4.22
CA PRO A 39 2.16 10.33 -4.17
C PRO A 39 0.67 9.98 -4.05
N ILE A 40 0.19 9.05 -4.88
CA ILE A 40 -1.24 8.67 -4.87
C ILE A 40 -1.59 7.88 -3.60
N THR A 41 -0.69 7.02 -3.12
CA THR A 41 -0.89 6.31 -1.85
C THR A 41 -0.94 7.29 -0.67
N ALA A 42 -0.12 8.35 -0.68
CA ALA A 42 -0.15 9.40 0.34
C ALA A 42 -1.46 10.20 0.30
N GLU A 43 -1.99 10.52 -0.89
CA GLU A 43 -3.29 11.21 -1.01
C GLU A 43 -4.44 10.35 -0.45
N ILE A 44 -4.44 9.05 -0.75
CA ILE A 44 -5.43 8.10 -0.21
C ILE A 44 -5.31 8.01 1.32
N ALA A 45 -4.08 7.93 1.85
CA ALA A 45 -3.84 7.93 3.28
C ALA A 45 -4.33 9.23 3.95
N LEU A 46 -4.13 10.38 3.30
CA LEU A 46 -4.58 11.67 3.83
C LEU A 46 -6.12 11.73 3.90
N LYS A 47 -6.82 11.30 2.84
CA LYS A 47 -8.28 11.24 2.81
C LYS A 47 -8.84 10.32 3.89
N LEU A 48 -8.18 9.17 4.12
CA LEU A 48 -8.56 8.26 5.19
C LEU A 48 -8.40 8.91 6.57
N VAL A 49 -7.26 9.54 6.86
CA VAL A 49 -6.95 10.08 8.19
C VAL A 49 -7.73 11.37 8.48
N ASP A 50 -7.83 12.28 7.52
CA ASP A 50 -8.45 13.59 7.70
C ASP A 50 -9.98 13.53 7.65
N LYS A 51 -10.53 12.66 6.79
CA LYS A 51 -11.98 12.63 6.49
C LYS A 51 -12.66 11.30 6.80
N GLY A 52 -11.91 10.26 7.17
CA GLY A 52 -12.46 8.91 7.31
C GLY A 52 -12.88 8.27 5.98
N GLU A 53 -12.45 8.83 4.85
CA GLU A 53 -12.86 8.34 3.53
C GLU A 53 -12.06 7.09 3.13
N VAL A 54 -12.75 5.94 3.05
CA VAL A 54 -12.14 4.69 2.61
C VAL A 54 -12.24 4.56 1.09
N SER A 55 -11.10 4.64 0.40
CA SER A 55 -11.02 4.46 -1.06
C SER A 55 -11.40 3.04 -1.50
N GLU A 56 -11.95 2.89 -2.70
CA GLU A 56 -12.20 1.58 -3.34
C GLU A 56 -10.95 0.69 -3.43
N TYR A 57 -9.76 1.29 -3.45
CA TYR A 57 -8.49 0.57 -3.45
C TYR A 57 -8.30 -0.31 -2.20
N PHE A 58 -8.92 -0.01 -1.06
CA PHE A 58 -8.91 -0.91 0.11
C PHE A 58 -9.64 -2.23 -0.15
N LYS A 59 -10.65 -2.22 -1.03
CA LYS A 59 -11.34 -3.43 -1.46
C LYS A 59 -10.49 -4.20 -2.47
N LEU A 60 -9.97 -3.52 -3.50
CA LEU A 60 -9.16 -4.14 -4.56
C LEU A 60 -7.85 -4.72 -4.02
N PHE A 61 -7.19 -4.00 -3.12
CA PHE A 61 -5.89 -4.36 -2.55
C PHE A 61 -6.01 -4.96 -1.14
N SER A 62 -7.19 -5.46 -0.77
CA SER A 62 -7.38 -6.13 0.50
C SER A 62 -6.44 -7.33 0.64
N PRO A 63 -5.83 -7.58 1.81
CA PRO A 63 -5.07 -8.81 2.04
C PRO A 63 -5.95 -10.06 1.99
N TYR A 64 -7.27 -9.91 2.12
CA TYR A 64 -8.23 -11.01 2.09
C TYR A 64 -8.44 -11.62 0.70
N ARG A 65 -7.87 -11.03 -0.36
CA ARG A 65 -7.86 -11.64 -1.70
C ARG A 65 -7.00 -12.90 -1.81
N PHE A 66 -6.16 -13.19 -0.81
CA PHE A 66 -5.32 -14.39 -0.75
C PHE A 66 -5.82 -15.43 0.27
N LYS A 67 -7.03 -15.27 0.80
CA LYS A 67 -7.64 -16.20 1.76
C LYS A 67 -8.43 -17.29 1.06
#